data_AF-A0A3B9ATB3-F1
#
_entry.id   AF-A0A3B9ATB3-F1
#
_cell.length_a   1.000
_cell.length_b   1.000
_cell.length_c   1.000
_cell.angle_alpha   90.00
_cell.angle_beta   90.00
_cell.angle_gamma   90.00
#
_symmetry.space_group_name_H-M   'P 1'
#
loop_
_entity.id
_entity.type
_entity.pdbx_description
1 polymer ?
#
loop_
_entity_poly.entity_id
_entity_poly.type
_entity_poly.pdbx_seq_one_letter_code
_entity_poly.pdbx_strand_id
1 'polypeptide(L)'
;MHQFRQPPKLLLTHAGNTIISIDHGIVSQGHSINCLMIIMKQKLPVLAGFLLAALALWTGCKKPGALGYELLDDEYTDYNFTDTISIRCTIEREDSSLTSDLSSTAEYFLCGSLNDPEMGKSSSEIFSLLIGKNLNPNFDTTIHAFDSIVLYLNYDLRGFYGDTLQPQTLRVFRIDEGHEIKDNKEYYSLNSFPANTEIGRLENFYPKPSVSDSLFEGLEGSFIKLTLDPSFGQELFNIDSLIYAADTLFQSKLRGLKIMSTSTGSGSMMAFDLNNSSLSRIRLFYHLKQDSTALNYDYFFKGANKFTHFTHDHSGTPAGQLINQVAEEKLYVQGMEGLRVKIEFPYAHLLNNIAVNQAELVLHVADDHPSLLPADQLFLTQYSEEDTTFVLTSDVLYSFGSNLTGGFGDFGGDPNKVVINGTTVTQYRMSLSELFQHIVDDDS
;
A
#
# COMPACT_ATOMS: atom_id res chain seq x y z
N MET A 1 -4.54 -17.86 -45.93
CA MET A 1 -5.22 -16.68 -45.37
C MET A 1 -4.72 -16.58 -43.95
N HIS A 2 -3.74 -15.71 -43.71
CA HIS A 2 -3.04 -15.59 -42.44
C HIS A 2 -3.92 -14.86 -41.40
N GLN A 3 -4.08 -15.44 -40.22
CA GLN A 3 -4.42 -14.70 -39.01
C GLN A 3 -3.28 -14.95 -38.01
N PHE A 4 -2.50 -13.90 -37.77
CA PHE A 4 -1.51 -13.84 -36.70
C PHE A 4 -2.26 -13.68 -35.37
N ARG A 5 -2.13 -14.64 -34.46
CA ARG A 5 -2.44 -14.44 -33.03
C ARG A 5 -1.26 -13.73 -32.38
N GLN A 6 -1.56 -12.72 -31.56
CA GLN A 6 -0.55 -11.96 -30.83
C GLN A 6 -0.12 -12.70 -29.55
N PRO A 7 1.13 -12.53 -29.07
CA PRO A 7 1.59 -13.16 -27.84
C PRO A 7 1.00 -12.51 -26.57
N PRO A 8 0.97 -13.25 -25.44
CA PRO A 8 0.32 -12.83 -24.20
C PRO A 8 0.99 -11.59 -23.59
N LYS A 9 0.18 -10.74 -22.96
CA LYS A 9 0.66 -9.54 -22.26
C LYS A 9 0.86 -9.85 -20.78
N LEU A 10 2.12 -9.95 -20.33
CA LEU A 10 2.41 -9.97 -18.89
C LEU A 10 2.27 -8.58 -18.28
N LEU A 11 2.21 -8.45 -16.96
CA LEU A 11 2.14 -7.14 -16.36
C LEU A 11 2.62 -7.10 -14.92
N LEU A 12 3.40 -6.07 -14.58
CA LEU A 12 4.04 -5.92 -13.27
C LEU A 12 3.30 -4.92 -12.38
N THR A 13 2.85 -5.32 -11.20
CA THR A 13 2.23 -4.44 -10.18
C THR A 13 2.81 -4.70 -8.78
N HIS A 14 2.53 -3.83 -7.79
CA HIS A 14 3.18 -3.80 -6.45
C HIS A 14 2.19 -4.08 -5.31
N ALA A 15 2.57 -4.93 -4.34
CA ALA A 15 1.85 -5.12 -3.06
C ALA A 15 2.85 -5.34 -1.90
N GLY A 16 2.95 -4.42 -0.94
CA GLY A 16 3.81 -4.58 0.24
C GLY A 16 3.11 -5.25 1.42
N ASN A 17 3.88 -5.88 2.33
CA ASN A 17 3.61 -5.87 3.79
C ASN A 17 4.81 -6.38 4.65
N THR A 18 5.02 -5.75 5.81
CA THR A 18 6.06 -6.04 6.83
C THR A 18 5.42 -6.49 8.16
N ILE A 19 6.10 -7.35 8.95
CA ILE A 19 5.81 -7.59 10.37
C ILE A 19 7.03 -7.23 11.25
N ILE A 20 6.72 -6.54 12.36
CA ILE A 20 7.61 -5.83 13.29
C ILE A 20 8.09 -6.73 14.46
N SER A 21 9.35 -6.51 14.85
CA SER A 21 10.00 -6.97 16.10
C SER A 21 9.73 -5.99 17.26
N ILE A 22 9.50 -6.50 18.48
CA ILE A 22 9.44 -5.66 19.70
C ILE A 22 10.46 -6.17 20.71
N ASP A 23 11.34 -5.26 21.12
CA ASP A 23 12.24 -5.36 22.27
C ASP A 23 11.89 -4.23 23.25
N HIS A 24 11.83 -4.52 24.55
CA HIS A 24 11.68 -3.51 25.60
C HIS A 24 12.46 -3.92 26.85
N GLY A 25 13.48 -3.11 27.18
CA GLY A 25 14.19 -3.12 28.44
C GLY A 25 13.50 -2.27 29.52
N ILE A 26 13.82 -2.55 30.78
CA ILE A 26 13.53 -1.69 31.95
C ILE A 26 14.78 -1.61 32.84
N VAL A 27 15.03 -0.42 33.40
CA VAL A 27 16.14 -0.03 34.29
C VAL A 27 15.63 0.26 35.72
N SER A 28 16.50 -0.02 36.72
CA SER A 28 16.58 0.55 38.10
C SER A 28 15.53 0.05 39.12
N GLN A 29 15.82 -0.29 40.40
CA GLN A 29 16.91 0.00 41.34
C GLN A 29 16.96 -1.09 42.45
N GLY A 30 18.05 -1.19 43.20
CA GLY A 30 18.39 -2.34 44.04
C GLY A 30 17.81 -2.42 45.46
N HIS A 31 17.89 -3.63 46.05
CA HIS A 31 18.30 -3.93 47.43
C HIS A 31 18.38 -5.47 47.67
N SER A 32 19.34 -5.87 48.51
CA SER A 32 19.47 -7.14 49.24
C SER A 32 20.01 -8.40 48.51
N ILE A 33 21.26 -8.72 48.85
CA ILE A 33 22.12 -9.79 48.31
C ILE A 33 21.86 -11.19 48.91
N ASN A 34 20.87 -11.39 49.79
CA ASN A 34 20.72 -12.67 50.52
C ASN A 34 19.62 -13.62 50.03
N CYS A 35 19.01 -13.39 48.86
CA CYS A 35 18.02 -14.32 48.29
C CYS A 35 18.53 -15.14 47.08
N LEU A 36 19.70 -14.80 46.52
CA LEU A 36 20.18 -15.38 45.27
C LEU A 36 20.76 -16.80 45.42
N MET A 37 21.19 -17.20 46.61
CA MET A 37 21.88 -18.48 46.83
C MET A 37 20.95 -19.70 46.99
N ILE A 38 19.64 -19.48 47.18
CA ILE A 38 18.68 -20.57 47.43
C ILE A 38 17.93 -20.95 46.13
N ILE A 39 17.71 -20.01 45.21
CA ILE A 39 16.99 -20.26 43.96
C ILE A 39 17.87 -20.97 42.90
N MET A 40 19.20 -20.82 42.96
CA MET A 40 20.12 -21.43 41.99
C MET A 40 20.34 -22.95 42.17
N LYS A 41 19.97 -23.54 43.31
CA LYS A 41 20.12 -25.00 43.54
C LYS A 41 18.93 -25.85 43.08
N GLN A 42 17.78 -25.24 42.77
CA GLN A 42 16.60 -25.97 42.28
C GLN A 42 16.38 -25.87 40.76
N LYS A 43 17.02 -24.93 40.07
CA LYS A 43 16.87 -24.75 38.60
C LYS A 43 17.94 -25.43 37.75
N LEU A 44 19.03 -25.91 38.36
CA LEU A 44 20.09 -26.67 37.67
C LEU A 44 19.60 -27.96 36.99
N PRO A 45 18.72 -28.80 37.60
CA PRO A 45 18.22 -30.00 36.93
C PRO A 45 17.18 -29.69 35.83
N VAL A 46 16.48 -28.56 35.92
CA VAL A 46 15.50 -28.12 34.90
C VAL A 46 16.20 -27.58 33.65
N LEU A 47 17.28 -26.81 33.84
CA LEU A 47 18.10 -26.30 32.75
C LEU A 47 18.87 -27.43 32.04
N ALA A 48 19.36 -28.42 32.79
CA ALA A 48 20.00 -29.61 32.23
C ALA A 48 18.99 -30.47 31.44
N GLY A 49 17.73 -30.59 31.93
CA GLY A 49 16.65 -31.25 31.20
C GLY A 49 16.31 -30.57 29.88
N PHE A 50 16.25 -29.23 29.85
CA PHE A 50 16.03 -28.46 28.62
C PHE A 50 17.19 -28.59 27.63
N LEU A 51 18.44 -28.62 28.11
CA LEU A 51 19.62 -28.79 27.27
C LEU A 51 19.70 -30.21 26.68
N LEU A 52 19.34 -31.24 27.44
CA LEU A 52 19.26 -32.63 26.98
C LEU A 52 18.11 -32.84 25.97
N ALA A 53 16.97 -32.17 26.17
CA ALA A 53 15.87 -32.17 25.20
C ALA A 53 16.24 -31.43 23.90
N ALA A 54 16.97 -30.31 23.99
CA ALA A 54 17.48 -29.57 22.84
C ALA A 54 18.55 -30.37 22.05
N LEU A 55 19.43 -31.11 22.73
CA LEU A 55 20.37 -32.02 22.07
C LEU A 55 19.69 -33.24 21.42
N ALA A 56 18.56 -33.73 21.97
CA ALA A 56 17.79 -34.82 21.38
C ALA A 56 17.03 -34.40 20.12
N LEU A 57 16.73 -33.11 19.94
CA LEU A 57 16.14 -32.57 18.70
C LEU A 57 17.17 -32.41 17.56
N TRP A 58 18.48 -32.42 17.86
CA TRP A 58 19.53 -32.32 16.85
C TRP A 58 19.86 -33.64 16.13
N THR A 59 19.42 -34.79 16.66
CA THR A 59 19.59 -36.10 16.00
C THR A 59 18.45 -36.42 15.01
N GLY A 60 17.49 -35.51 14.84
CA GLY A 60 16.39 -35.59 13.87
C GLY A 60 16.73 -35.14 12.44
N CYS A 61 17.91 -34.55 12.21
CA CYS A 61 18.43 -34.32 10.86
C CYS A 61 18.92 -35.65 10.27
N LYS A 62 17.99 -36.54 9.91
CA LYS A 62 18.27 -37.50 8.85
C LYS A 62 18.40 -36.67 7.57
N LYS A 63 19.55 -36.78 6.89
CA LYS A 63 19.62 -36.45 5.46
C LYS A 63 18.39 -37.08 4.79
N PRO A 64 17.65 -36.37 3.93
CA PRO A 64 16.61 -37.01 3.14
C PRO A 64 17.24 -38.25 2.50
N GLY A 65 16.71 -39.42 2.88
CA GLY A 65 17.17 -40.69 2.34
C GLY A 65 16.94 -40.68 0.84
N ALA A 66 17.81 -41.34 0.10
CA ALA A 66 17.79 -41.50 -1.35
C ALA A 66 16.59 -42.31 -1.87
N LEU A 67 15.39 -42.08 -1.33
CA LEU A 67 14.14 -42.64 -1.84
C LEU A 67 13.75 -41.82 -3.08
N GLY A 68 14.07 -42.39 -4.25
CA GLY A 68 13.83 -41.78 -5.57
C GLY A 68 15.08 -41.71 -6.45
N TYR A 69 16.28 -41.75 -5.87
CA TYR A 69 17.53 -41.72 -6.65
C TYR A 69 17.79 -43.05 -7.38
N GLU A 70 17.33 -44.17 -6.82
CA GLU A 70 17.39 -45.51 -7.44
C GLU A 70 16.29 -45.74 -8.49
N LEU A 71 15.36 -44.80 -8.68
CA LEU A 71 14.41 -44.82 -9.81
C LEU A 71 14.96 -44.09 -11.05
N LEU A 72 16.11 -43.42 -10.91
CA LEU A 72 16.80 -42.68 -11.97
C LEU A 72 18.09 -43.43 -12.38
N ASP A 73 18.00 -44.76 -12.49
CA ASP A 73 19.09 -45.57 -13.04
C ASP A 73 19.24 -45.24 -14.54
N ASP A 74 20.41 -44.74 -14.90
CA ASP A 74 21.02 -44.61 -16.24
C ASP A 74 20.32 -43.80 -17.34
N GLU A 75 19.18 -43.16 -17.10
CA GLU A 75 18.71 -42.04 -17.92
C GLU A 75 18.98 -40.74 -17.16
N TYR A 76 20.19 -40.18 -17.33
CA TYR A 76 20.44 -38.78 -16.98
C TYR A 76 19.34 -37.95 -17.63
N THR A 77 18.37 -37.48 -16.85
CA THR A 77 17.48 -36.42 -17.29
C THR A 77 18.42 -35.29 -17.72
N ASP A 78 18.41 -34.94 -19.00
CA ASP A 78 19.34 -33.98 -19.57
C ASP A 78 19.01 -32.59 -19.01
N TYR A 79 19.61 -32.25 -17.86
CA TYR A 79 19.42 -30.98 -17.19
C TYR A 79 20.11 -29.89 -18.00
N ASN A 80 19.33 -29.25 -18.88
CA ASN A 80 19.79 -28.13 -19.68
C ASN A 80 19.46 -26.80 -18.98
N PHE A 81 20.44 -25.89 -18.99
CA PHE A 81 20.29 -24.52 -18.50
C PHE A 81 20.44 -23.54 -19.67
N THR A 82 19.59 -22.52 -19.72
CA THR A 82 19.71 -21.42 -20.68
C THR A 82 19.27 -20.11 -20.05
N ASP A 83 20.00 -19.04 -20.36
CA ASP A 83 19.69 -17.64 -20.06
C ASP A 83 19.60 -16.79 -21.34
N THR A 84 19.55 -17.44 -22.51
CA THR A 84 19.58 -16.80 -23.83
C THR A 84 18.21 -16.71 -24.49
N ILE A 85 17.14 -16.96 -23.74
CA ILE A 85 15.76 -16.86 -24.21
C ILE A 85 15.45 -15.40 -24.55
N SER A 86 14.91 -15.16 -25.75
CA SER A 86 14.52 -13.80 -26.14
C SER A 86 13.27 -13.37 -25.38
N ILE A 87 13.35 -12.18 -24.79
CA ILE A 87 12.25 -11.46 -24.15
C ILE A 87 11.95 -10.19 -24.92
N ARG A 88 10.66 -9.84 -25.02
CA ARG A 88 10.20 -8.55 -25.54
C ARG A 88 9.43 -7.84 -24.44
N CYS A 89 9.89 -6.65 -24.08
CA CYS A 89 9.26 -5.81 -23.07
C CYS A 89 8.60 -4.60 -23.72
N THR A 90 7.34 -4.31 -23.42
CA THR A 90 6.61 -3.13 -23.90
C THR A 90 6.10 -2.34 -22.71
N ILE A 91 6.32 -1.03 -22.67
CA ILE A 91 5.77 -0.19 -21.59
C ILE A 91 4.32 0.15 -21.94
N GLU A 92 3.40 -0.11 -21.02
CA GLU A 92 1.99 0.22 -21.17
C GLU A 92 1.50 1.08 -20.00
N ARG A 93 0.38 1.77 -20.21
CA ARG A 93 -0.35 2.40 -19.11
C ARG A 93 -1.23 1.35 -18.45
N GLU A 94 -1.36 1.44 -17.13
CA GLU A 94 -2.35 0.68 -16.37
C GLU A 94 -3.76 1.17 -16.74
N ASP A 95 -4.74 0.27 -16.57
CA ASP A 95 -6.16 0.64 -16.62
C ASP A 95 -6.67 0.90 -15.20
N SER A 96 -7.81 1.55 -15.09
CA SER A 96 -8.34 2.01 -13.82
C SER A 96 -8.55 0.86 -12.83
N SER A 97 -8.12 1.08 -11.59
CA SER A 97 -8.23 0.11 -10.50
C SER A 97 -9.30 0.56 -9.50
N LEU A 98 -9.96 -0.40 -8.84
CA LEU A 98 -10.92 -0.10 -7.79
C LEU A 98 -10.17 0.49 -6.59
N THR A 99 -10.52 1.72 -6.19
CA THR A 99 -9.88 2.43 -5.06
C THR A 99 -10.84 2.76 -3.94
N SER A 100 -12.15 2.51 -4.11
CA SER A 100 -13.14 2.70 -3.06
C SER A 100 -13.03 1.66 -1.95
N ASP A 101 -13.21 2.15 -0.72
CA ASP A 101 -13.18 1.36 0.49
C ASP A 101 -14.51 1.47 1.23
N LEU A 102 -15.47 0.64 0.81
CA LEU A 102 -16.81 0.53 1.38
C LEU A 102 -16.78 -0.17 2.74
N SER A 103 -15.84 -1.10 2.94
CA SER A 103 -15.75 -1.98 4.11
C SER A 103 -14.78 -1.51 5.19
N SER A 104 -14.10 -0.37 4.98
CA SER A 104 -13.07 0.13 5.92
C SER A 104 -11.91 -0.86 6.11
N THR A 105 -11.49 -1.48 5.01
CA THR A 105 -10.44 -2.51 4.95
C THR A 105 -9.16 -2.02 4.28
N ALA A 106 -9.21 -0.91 3.53
CA ALA A 106 -7.99 -0.31 2.99
C ALA A 106 -7.07 0.13 4.13
N GLU A 107 -5.77 -0.19 4.01
CA GLU A 107 -4.78 0.15 5.04
C GLU A 107 -4.55 1.66 5.11
N TYR A 108 -4.47 2.31 3.95
CA TYR A 108 -4.24 3.75 3.85
C TYR A 108 -4.75 4.32 2.52
N PHE A 109 -4.81 5.64 2.46
CA PHE A 109 -5.19 6.41 1.27
C PHE A 109 -4.07 7.38 0.92
N LEU A 110 -3.70 7.43 -0.35
CA LEU A 110 -2.58 8.24 -0.83
C LEU A 110 -3.02 9.68 -1.10
N CYS A 111 -2.19 10.65 -0.73
CA CYS A 111 -2.43 12.07 -0.96
C CYS A 111 -1.10 12.80 -1.12
N GLY A 112 -0.90 13.46 -2.26
CA GLY A 112 0.38 14.12 -2.51
C GLY A 112 0.67 14.30 -3.98
N SER A 113 1.87 14.82 -4.25
CA SER A 113 2.39 14.93 -5.60
C SER A 113 3.88 14.62 -5.62
N LEU A 114 4.28 13.91 -6.66
CA LEU A 114 5.65 13.56 -6.99
C LEU A 114 6.01 14.16 -8.33
N ASN A 115 7.28 14.51 -8.51
CA ASN A 115 7.87 14.90 -9.78
C ASN A 115 9.14 14.07 -10.00
N ASP A 116 8.99 13.00 -10.77
CA ASP A 116 10.05 12.07 -11.12
C ASP A 116 10.73 12.51 -12.43
N PRO A 117 12.07 12.61 -12.50
CA PRO A 117 12.76 13.00 -13.74
C PRO A 117 12.54 12.03 -14.91
N GLU A 118 12.35 10.74 -14.62
CA GLU A 118 12.19 9.67 -15.61
C GLU A 118 10.72 9.45 -15.97
N MET A 119 9.84 9.50 -14.96
CA MET A 119 8.42 9.17 -15.09
C MET A 119 7.47 10.38 -15.05
N GLY A 120 7.94 11.56 -14.67
CA GLY A 120 7.16 12.79 -14.69
C GLY A 120 6.30 13.01 -13.45
N LYS A 121 5.23 13.78 -13.61
CA LYS A 121 4.41 14.21 -12.49
C LYS A 121 3.36 13.17 -12.15
N SER A 122 3.23 12.84 -10.87
CA SER A 122 2.17 11.97 -10.37
C SER A 122 1.48 12.62 -9.18
N SER A 123 0.16 12.51 -9.07
CA SER A 123 -0.59 13.06 -7.94
C SER A 123 -1.70 12.15 -7.50
N SER A 124 -2.02 12.26 -6.20
CA SER A 124 -3.08 11.51 -5.54
C SER A 124 -3.97 12.45 -4.75
N GLU A 125 -5.29 12.25 -4.89
CA GLU A 125 -6.32 13.01 -4.19
C GLU A 125 -7.28 12.05 -3.49
N ILE A 126 -7.65 12.34 -2.26
CA ILE A 126 -8.60 11.52 -1.50
C ILE A 126 -9.98 12.15 -1.59
N PHE A 127 -10.99 11.33 -1.87
CA PHE A 127 -12.39 11.69 -1.77
C PHE A 127 -13.03 10.86 -0.65
N SER A 128 -13.74 11.51 0.28
CA SER A 128 -14.31 10.80 1.42
C SER A 128 -15.65 11.35 1.87
N LEU A 129 -16.55 10.45 2.25
CA LEU A 129 -17.68 10.74 3.13
C LEU A 129 -17.22 10.71 4.60
N LEU A 130 -18.15 11.07 5.48
CA LEU A 130 -18.00 11.00 6.93
C LEU A 130 -19.29 10.46 7.53
N ILE A 131 -19.17 9.80 8.69
CA ILE A 131 -20.30 9.48 9.57
C ILE A 131 -20.15 10.21 10.90
N GLY A 132 -21.27 10.52 11.54
CA GLY A 132 -21.25 11.08 12.89
C GLY A 132 -20.89 10.01 13.93
N LYS A 133 -20.26 10.42 15.05
CA LYS A 133 -20.05 9.53 16.20
C LYS A 133 -21.33 8.86 16.69
N ASN A 134 -22.45 9.57 16.63
CA ASN A 134 -23.77 9.05 16.92
C ASN A 134 -24.81 9.82 16.09
N LEU A 135 -25.95 9.20 15.79
CA LEU A 135 -27.06 9.97 15.25
C LEU A 135 -27.49 11.05 16.25
N ASN A 136 -27.91 12.21 15.75
CA ASN A 136 -28.37 13.36 16.54
C ASN A 136 -27.36 13.87 17.60
N PRO A 137 -26.45 14.78 17.25
CA PRO A 137 -25.47 15.34 18.19
C PRO A 137 -26.10 16.23 19.29
N ASN A 138 -27.41 16.49 19.24
CA ASN A 138 -28.14 17.41 20.14
C ASN A 138 -27.54 18.83 20.17
N PHE A 139 -27.06 19.30 19.02
CA PHE A 139 -26.68 20.71 18.89
C PHE A 139 -27.91 21.58 19.13
N ASP A 140 -27.77 22.53 20.04
CA ASP A 140 -28.82 23.47 20.42
C ASP A 140 -28.20 24.84 20.55
N THR A 141 -28.43 25.69 19.54
CA THR A 141 -27.84 27.02 19.44
C THR A 141 -28.35 27.97 20.53
N THR A 142 -29.37 27.61 21.31
CA THR A 142 -29.84 28.41 22.46
C THR A 142 -28.93 28.26 23.68
N ILE A 143 -28.38 27.08 23.91
CA ILE A 143 -27.52 26.76 25.08
C ILE A 143 -26.06 26.49 24.71
N HIS A 144 -25.78 26.14 23.45
CA HIS A 144 -24.45 25.84 22.95
C HIS A 144 -23.92 26.94 22.03
N ALA A 145 -22.61 27.14 22.02
CA ALA A 145 -21.90 28.01 21.09
C ALA A 145 -20.76 27.24 20.40
N PHE A 146 -20.67 27.37 19.08
CA PHE A 146 -19.60 26.78 18.26
C PHE A 146 -18.27 27.51 18.50
N ASP A 147 -17.17 26.75 18.56
CA ASP A 147 -15.81 27.28 18.76
C ASP A 147 -14.94 27.09 17.52
N SER A 148 -14.74 25.84 17.11
CA SER A 148 -13.83 25.50 16.00
C SER A 148 -14.09 24.11 15.46
N ILE A 149 -13.50 23.81 14.30
CA ILE A 149 -13.53 22.49 13.69
C ILE A 149 -12.12 22.12 13.22
N VAL A 150 -11.68 20.90 13.53
CA VAL A 150 -10.30 20.46 13.30
C VAL A 150 -10.31 19.09 12.64
N LEU A 151 -9.59 18.97 11.53
CA LEU A 151 -9.29 17.72 10.86
C LEU A 151 -8.00 17.12 11.42
N TYR A 152 -8.05 15.81 11.69
CA TYR A 152 -6.93 14.97 12.03
C TYR A 152 -6.78 13.86 10.99
N LEU A 153 -5.56 13.66 10.50
CA LEU A 153 -5.22 12.60 9.53
C LEU A 153 -4.01 11.81 10.06
N ASN A 154 -4.22 10.57 10.44
CA ASN A 154 -3.16 9.66 10.88
C ASN A 154 -2.27 9.29 9.70
N TYR A 155 -0.96 9.53 9.80
CA TYR A 155 -0.02 8.99 8.83
C TYR A 155 0.06 7.47 8.90
N ASP A 156 0.18 6.84 7.75
CA ASP A 156 0.65 5.48 7.61
C ASP A 156 2.04 5.48 6.98
N LEU A 157 3.03 4.93 7.69
CA LEU A 157 4.41 4.88 7.21
C LEU A 157 4.58 3.93 6.02
N ARG A 158 3.71 2.93 5.86
CA ARG A 158 3.83 1.88 4.83
C ARG A 158 3.59 2.40 3.42
N GLY A 159 2.75 3.43 3.27
CA GLY A 159 2.42 4.02 1.97
C GLY A 159 3.17 5.31 1.66
N PHE A 160 4.12 5.71 2.51
CA PHE A 160 4.80 6.99 2.37
C PHE A 160 5.94 6.91 1.37
N TYR A 161 5.99 7.81 0.38
CA TYR A 161 6.99 7.78 -0.69
C TYR A 161 7.47 9.20 -1.09
N GLY A 162 8.72 9.34 -1.53
CA GLY A 162 9.30 10.64 -1.94
C GLY A 162 10.04 11.38 -0.83
N ASP A 163 10.32 12.66 -1.06
CA ASP A 163 11.15 13.48 -0.18
C ASP A 163 10.32 14.23 0.87
N THR A 164 10.40 13.79 2.12
CA THR A 164 9.73 14.42 3.29
C THR A 164 10.33 15.76 3.69
N LEU A 165 11.51 16.11 3.16
CA LEU A 165 12.15 17.41 3.36
C LEU A 165 11.66 18.46 2.37
N GLN A 166 10.76 18.11 1.44
CA GLN A 166 10.08 19.08 0.58
C GLN A 166 8.82 19.64 1.23
N PRO A 167 8.60 20.96 1.17
CA PRO A 167 7.38 21.57 1.69
C PRO A 167 6.16 21.15 0.88
N GLN A 168 5.09 20.84 1.60
CA GLN A 168 3.80 20.43 1.07
C GLN A 168 2.74 21.48 1.41
N THR A 169 1.70 21.57 0.58
CA THR A 169 0.49 22.33 0.85
C THR A 169 -0.72 21.42 0.78
N LEU A 170 -1.26 21.06 1.96
CA LEU A 170 -2.47 20.26 2.07
C LEU A 170 -3.68 21.18 2.00
N ARG A 171 -4.68 20.80 1.22
CA ARG A 171 -5.94 21.52 1.06
C ARG A 171 -7.11 20.56 1.17
N VAL A 172 -8.19 21.05 1.75
CA VAL A 172 -9.46 20.33 1.90
C VAL A 172 -10.53 21.15 1.23
N PHE A 173 -11.30 20.51 0.37
CA PHE A 173 -12.42 21.10 -0.34
C PHE A 173 -13.69 20.33 -0.03
N ARG A 174 -14.83 21.02 -0.10
CA ARG A 174 -16.13 20.37 -0.16
C ARG A 174 -16.51 20.12 -1.61
N ILE A 175 -17.09 18.95 -1.88
CA ILE A 175 -17.63 18.64 -3.21
C ILE A 175 -18.74 19.64 -3.57
N ASP A 176 -18.75 20.07 -4.83
CA ASP A 176 -19.65 21.09 -5.33
C ASP A 176 -21.12 20.64 -5.33
N GLU A 177 -22.03 21.61 -5.36
CA GLU A 177 -23.47 21.33 -5.47
C GLU A 177 -23.80 20.53 -6.73
N GLY A 178 -24.81 19.66 -6.63
CA GLY A 178 -25.21 18.74 -7.71
C GLY A 178 -24.35 17.47 -7.83
N HIS A 179 -23.28 17.35 -7.05
CA HIS A 179 -22.42 16.17 -7.00
C HIS A 179 -22.35 15.63 -5.56
N GLU A 180 -22.24 14.32 -5.41
CA GLU A 180 -22.00 13.70 -4.11
C GLU A 180 -21.36 12.31 -4.28
N ILE A 181 -20.54 11.94 -3.30
CA ILE A 181 -20.08 10.57 -3.13
C ILE A 181 -21.27 9.74 -2.63
N LYS A 182 -21.46 8.55 -3.21
CA LYS A 182 -22.49 7.60 -2.82
C LYS A 182 -21.88 6.54 -1.91
N ASP A 183 -22.49 6.31 -0.77
CA ASP A 183 -21.97 5.40 0.25
C ASP A 183 -21.90 3.93 -0.19
N ASN A 184 -22.70 3.54 -1.18
CA ASN A 184 -22.79 2.16 -1.66
C ASN A 184 -22.29 1.97 -3.10
N LYS A 185 -21.48 2.91 -3.61
CA LYS A 185 -20.97 2.88 -4.99
C LYS A 185 -19.47 2.58 -4.99
N GLU A 186 -19.07 1.71 -5.90
CA GLU A 186 -17.67 1.49 -6.24
C GLU A 186 -17.10 2.67 -7.04
N TYR A 187 -15.91 3.11 -6.63
CA TYR A 187 -15.15 4.15 -7.30
C TYR A 187 -13.77 3.62 -7.68
N TYR A 188 -13.35 3.98 -8.88
CA TYR A 188 -12.08 3.62 -9.45
C TYR A 188 -11.14 4.84 -9.46
N SER A 189 -9.84 4.59 -9.64
CA SER A 189 -8.76 5.56 -9.62
C SER A 189 -8.93 6.76 -10.56
N LEU A 190 -9.70 6.63 -11.65
CA LEU A 190 -10.00 7.75 -12.57
C LEU A 190 -11.23 8.57 -12.18
N ASN A 191 -12.04 8.11 -11.22
CA ASN A 191 -13.19 8.87 -10.76
C ASN A 191 -12.74 10.12 -9.98
N SER A 192 -13.45 11.22 -10.20
CA SER A 192 -13.22 12.48 -9.49
C SER A 192 -14.51 13.29 -9.42
N PHE A 193 -14.55 14.28 -8.53
CA PHE A 193 -15.66 15.20 -8.38
C PHE A 193 -15.17 16.65 -8.40
N PRO A 194 -15.96 17.59 -8.97
CA PRO A 194 -15.65 19.01 -8.86
C PRO A 194 -15.79 19.46 -7.40
N ALA A 195 -14.80 20.23 -6.93
CA ALA A 195 -14.73 20.74 -5.57
C ALA A 195 -13.95 22.05 -5.57
N ASN A 196 -14.67 23.18 -5.61
CA ASN A 196 -14.10 24.52 -5.69
C ASN A 196 -14.13 25.28 -4.37
N THR A 197 -14.89 24.80 -3.38
CA THR A 197 -15.01 25.44 -2.07
C THR A 197 -13.92 24.92 -1.14
N GLU A 198 -12.83 25.66 -0.98
CA GLU A 198 -11.77 25.34 -0.02
C GLU A 198 -12.29 25.58 1.41
N ILE A 199 -12.17 24.57 2.27
CA ILE A 199 -12.60 24.59 3.68
C ILE A 199 -11.45 24.34 4.65
N GLY A 200 -10.21 24.26 4.16
CA GLY A 200 -9.05 24.06 5.00
C GLY A 200 -7.76 24.06 4.20
N ARG A 201 -6.70 24.66 4.77
CA ARG A 201 -5.39 24.75 4.14
C ARG A 201 -4.27 24.73 5.17
N LEU A 202 -3.28 23.86 4.95
CA LEU A 202 -2.03 23.82 5.69
C LEU A 202 -0.89 24.03 4.69
N GLU A 203 -0.27 25.21 4.73
CA GLU A 203 0.80 25.58 3.81
C GLU A 203 2.19 25.28 4.39
N ASN A 204 3.13 25.02 3.48
CA ASN A 204 4.57 24.95 3.75
C ASN A 204 4.93 24.05 4.93
N PHE A 205 4.22 22.93 5.08
CA PHE A 205 4.51 21.95 6.12
C PHE A 205 5.41 20.84 5.58
N TYR A 206 6.20 20.26 6.48
CA TYR A 206 7.07 19.13 6.18
C TYR A 206 6.44 17.89 6.82
N PRO A 207 6.10 16.85 6.04
CA PRO A 207 5.54 15.63 6.60
C PRO A 207 6.52 14.98 7.58
N LYS A 208 5.99 14.50 8.71
CA LYS A 208 6.78 13.86 9.77
C LYS A 208 6.14 12.53 10.21
N PRO A 209 6.02 11.54 9.31
CA PRO A 209 5.27 10.32 9.57
C PRO A 209 5.88 9.43 10.67
N SER A 210 7.15 9.65 11.02
CA SER A 210 7.85 8.94 12.11
C SER A 210 7.79 9.66 13.46
N VAL A 211 7.24 10.87 13.51
CA VAL A 211 7.13 11.65 14.74
C VAL A 211 5.75 11.45 15.31
N SER A 212 5.70 10.89 16.52
CA SER A 212 4.47 10.78 17.31
C SER A 212 4.21 12.09 18.06
N ASP A 213 2.96 12.54 18.06
CA ASP A 213 2.48 13.66 18.85
C ASP A 213 1.30 13.21 19.73
N SER A 214 1.05 13.90 20.83
CA SER A 214 -0.09 13.64 21.70
C SER A 214 -1.32 14.36 21.14
N LEU A 215 -2.35 13.59 20.79
CA LEU A 215 -3.59 14.13 20.25
C LEU A 215 -4.58 14.50 21.37
N PHE A 216 -4.75 13.58 22.32
CA PHE A 216 -5.64 13.67 23.49
C PHE A 216 -5.01 12.93 24.68
N GLU A 217 -5.56 13.09 25.89
CA GLU A 217 -5.07 12.39 27.09
C GLU A 217 -4.95 10.88 26.86
N GLY A 218 -3.71 10.37 26.82
CA GLY A 218 -3.39 8.96 26.64
C GLY A 218 -3.38 8.44 25.20
N LEU A 219 -3.55 9.32 24.19
CA LEU A 219 -3.46 8.93 22.78
C LEU A 219 -2.31 9.66 22.08
N GLU A 220 -1.35 8.87 21.62
CA GLU A 220 -0.20 9.32 20.84
C GLU A 220 -0.21 8.68 19.45
N GLY A 221 0.26 9.41 18.46
CA GLY A 221 0.50 8.88 17.12
C GLY A 221 1.00 9.95 16.17
N SER A 222 1.36 9.54 14.96
CA SER A 222 1.78 10.49 13.91
C SER A 222 0.57 10.94 13.11
N PHE A 223 0.26 12.24 13.11
CA PHE A 223 -0.88 12.78 12.38
C PHE A 223 -0.65 14.22 11.90
N ILE A 224 -1.45 14.64 10.92
CA ILE A 224 -1.65 16.05 10.58
C ILE A 224 -2.81 16.59 11.41
N LYS A 225 -2.65 17.79 11.96
CA LYS A 225 -3.72 18.60 12.54
C LYS A 225 -3.95 19.83 11.65
N LEU A 226 -5.16 19.97 11.13
CA LEU A 226 -5.57 21.09 10.29
C LEU A 226 -6.87 21.71 10.84
N THR A 227 -6.83 22.98 11.25
CA THR A 227 -8.06 23.72 11.54
C THR A 227 -8.78 24.02 10.23
N LEU A 228 -10.06 23.66 10.16
CA LEU A 228 -10.92 23.93 9.00
C LEU A 228 -11.58 25.31 9.12
N ASP A 229 -12.15 25.80 8.03
CA ASP A 229 -12.86 27.06 7.96
C ASP A 229 -14.01 27.08 8.99
N PRO A 230 -14.07 28.09 9.88
CA PRO A 230 -15.14 28.19 10.88
C PRO A 230 -16.55 28.22 10.28
N SER A 231 -16.73 28.77 9.08
CA SER A 231 -18.03 28.82 8.40
C SER A 231 -18.55 27.41 8.05
N PHE A 232 -17.65 26.51 7.66
CA PHE A 232 -17.99 25.10 7.43
C PHE A 232 -18.42 24.41 8.74
N GLY A 233 -17.66 24.60 9.81
CA GLY A 233 -18.03 24.06 11.13
C GLY A 233 -19.34 24.63 11.67
N GLN A 234 -19.56 25.93 11.48
CA GLN A 234 -20.78 26.62 11.88
C GLN A 234 -22.00 26.14 11.08
N GLU A 235 -21.84 25.84 9.79
CA GLU A 235 -22.90 25.19 9.00
C GLU A 235 -23.26 23.85 9.63
N LEU A 236 -22.28 22.97 9.87
CA LEU A 236 -22.55 21.65 10.45
C LEU A 236 -23.22 21.73 11.82
N PHE A 237 -22.82 22.69 12.64
CA PHE A 237 -23.40 22.95 13.96
C PHE A 237 -24.87 23.43 13.89
N ASN A 238 -25.23 24.18 12.85
CA ASN A 238 -26.56 24.77 12.68
C ASN A 238 -27.51 23.95 11.79
N ILE A 239 -27.04 22.82 11.24
CA ILE A 239 -27.87 21.92 10.44
C ILE A 239 -29.09 21.44 11.26
N ASP A 240 -30.24 21.34 10.60
CA ASP A 240 -31.46 20.78 11.19
C ASP A 240 -31.19 19.36 11.72
N SER A 241 -31.61 19.10 12.96
CA SER A 241 -31.54 17.78 13.61
C SER A 241 -32.05 16.62 12.73
N LEU A 242 -33.03 16.86 11.85
CA LEU A 242 -33.56 15.85 10.93
C LEU A 242 -32.51 15.34 9.93
N ILE A 243 -31.51 16.15 9.59
CA ILE A 243 -30.38 15.74 8.73
C ILE A 243 -29.44 14.80 9.47
N TYR A 244 -29.35 14.91 10.81
CA TYR A 244 -28.56 14.01 11.65
C TYR A 244 -29.31 12.73 12.06
N ALA A 245 -30.55 12.54 11.59
CA ALA A 245 -31.37 11.38 11.91
C ALA A 245 -30.91 10.09 11.19
N ALA A 246 -30.13 10.21 10.11
CA ALA A 246 -29.54 9.09 9.39
C ALA A 246 -28.23 9.50 8.69
N ASP A 247 -27.27 8.58 8.61
CA ASP A 247 -25.99 8.85 7.95
C ASP A 247 -26.16 9.24 6.48
N THR A 248 -27.11 8.63 5.77
CA THR A 248 -27.40 8.94 4.36
C THR A 248 -27.89 10.39 4.17
N LEU A 249 -28.68 10.92 5.10
CA LEU A 249 -29.14 12.32 5.05
C LEU A 249 -27.99 13.28 5.33
N PHE A 250 -27.18 12.98 6.34
CA PHE A 250 -25.98 13.75 6.66
C PHE A 250 -24.98 13.75 5.51
N GLN A 251 -24.67 12.59 4.96
CA GLN A 251 -23.74 12.42 3.84
C GLN A 251 -24.24 13.16 2.59
N SER A 252 -25.53 13.13 2.28
CA SER A 252 -26.08 13.90 1.15
C SER A 252 -25.98 15.41 1.38
N LYS A 253 -26.19 15.88 2.62
CA LYS A 253 -25.95 17.29 2.97
C LYS A 253 -24.47 17.66 2.90
N LEU A 254 -23.57 16.78 3.35
CA LEU A 254 -22.12 16.99 3.31
C LEU A 254 -21.58 16.96 1.87
N ARG A 255 -22.15 16.08 1.01
CA ARG A 255 -21.73 15.70 -0.36
C ARG A 255 -20.41 14.95 -0.45
N GLY A 256 -19.52 15.19 0.51
CA GLY A 256 -18.20 14.59 0.61
C GLY A 256 -17.10 15.65 0.58
N LEU A 257 -15.90 15.23 0.94
CA LEU A 257 -14.71 16.05 1.00
C LEU A 257 -13.69 15.56 -0.03
N LYS A 258 -12.96 16.50 -0.61
CA LYS A 258 -11.74 16.27 -1.39
C LYS A 258 -10.55 16.74 -0.56
N ILE A 259 -9.55 15.88 -0.36
CA ILE A 259 -8.29 16.19 0.29
C ILE A 259 -7.18 16.03 -0.73
N MET A 260 -6.37 17.05 -0.91
CA MET A 260 -5.26 17.00 -1.86
C MET A 260 -4.03 17.69 -1.28
N SER A 261 -2.85 17.30 -1.73
CA SER A 261 -1.61 17.98 -1.40
C SER A 261 -0.81 18.27 -2.65
N THR A 262 -0.18 19.43 -2.67
CA THR A 262 0.75 19.85 -3.73
C THR A 262 2.10 20.17 -3.14
N SER A 263 3.15 19.79 -3.84
CA SER A 263 4.54 20.05 -3.49
C SER A 263 5.21 21.00 -4.48
N THR A 264 6.32 21.59 -4.04
CA THR A 264 7.35 22.12 -4.94
C THR A 264 8.49 21.10 -5.06
N GLY A 265 9.19 21.07 -6.20
CA GLY A 265 10.33 20.16 -6.40
C GLY A 265 9.90 18.71 -6.63
N SER A 266 10.66 17.75 -6.10
CA SER A 266 10.42 16.30 -6.22
C SER A 266 9.16 15.84 -5.50
N GLY A 267 8.78 16.52 -4.41
CA GLY A 267 7.57 16.25 -3.65
C GLY A 267 7.57 14.95 -2.84
N SER A 268 6.39 14.65 -2.29
CA SER A 268 6.14 13.42 -1.55
C SER A 268 4.69 12.99 -1.70
N MET A 269 4.50 11.67 -1.72
CA MET A 269 3.22 11.01 -1.62
C MET A 269 3.04 10.59 -0.16
N MET A 270 2.08 11.23 0.52
CA MET A 270 1.72 10.85 1.88
C MET A 270 0.71 9.72 1.82
N ALA A 271 0.68 8.91 2.87
CA ALA A 271 -0.36 7.91 3.11
C ALA A 271 -1.05 8.21 4.44
N PHE A 272 -2.37 8.09 4.45
CA PHE A 272 -3.19 8.31 5.63
C PHE A 272 -4.08 7.10 5.95
N ASP A 273 -3.98 6.57 7.16
CA ASP A 273 -4.93 5.57 7.67
C ASP A 273 -6.21 6.28 8.12
N LEU A 274 -7.20 6.36 7.23
CA LEU A 274 -8.51 6.93 7.53
C LEU A 274 -9.40 5.99 8.34
N ASN A 275 -9.04 4.71 8.45
CA ASN A 275 -9.78 3.70 9.18
C ASN A 275 -9.37 3.63 10.67
N ASN A 276 -8.30 4.31 11.06
CA ASN A 276 -7.96 4.56 12.46
C ASN A 276 -8.80 5.69 13.07
N SER A 277 -9.99 5.35 13.58
CA SER A 277 -10.89 6.30 14.24
C SER A 277 -10.27 7.02 15.44
N SER A 278 -9.18 6.50 16.01
CA SER A 278 -8.48 7.18 17.11
C SER A 278 -7.68 8.38 16.62
N LEU A 279 -7.04 8.32 15.45
CA LEU A 279 -6.11 9.35 14.98
C LEU A 279 -6.57 10.06 13.68
N SER A 280 -7.58 9.53 13.00
CA SER A 280 -8.19 10.12 11.80
C SER A 280 -9.67 10.44 12.04
N ARG A 281 -9.99 11.73 12.13
CA ARG A 281 -11.35 12.23 12.38
C ARG A 281 -11.47 13.72 12.10
N ILE A 282 -12.68 14.22 11.98
CA ILE A 282 -12.96 15.66 12.15
C ILE A 282 -13.62 15.87 13.51
N ARG A 283 -13.09 16.78 14.31
CA ARG A 283 -13.67 17.15 15.61
C ARG A 283 -14.22 18.57 15.54
N LEU A 284 -15.50 18.70 15.89
CA LEU A 284 -16.16 19.97 16.14
C LEU A 284 -16.11 20.27 17.63
N PHE A 285 -15.59 21.44 18.00
CA PHE A 285 -15.54 21.94 19.37
C PHE A 285 -16.61 23.00 19.57
N TYR A 286 -17.28 22.93 20.72
CA TYR A 286 -18.35 23.85 21.12
C TYR A 286 -18.40 23.89 22.66
N HIS A 287 -19.11 24.85 23.24
CA HIS A 287 -19.24 24.95 24.69
C HIS A 287 -20.65 25.30 25.13
N LEU A 288 -20.94 25.07 26.41
CA LEU A 288 -22.14 25.57 27.06
C LEU A 288 -22.02 27.08 27.31
N LYS A 289 -22.99 27.85 26.84
CA LYS A 289 -23.04 29.31 27.03
C LYS A 289 -23.16 29.74 28.50
N GLN A 290 -23.68 28.86 29.35
CA GLN A 290 -23.89 29.14 30.77
C GLN A 290 -22.59 29.24 31.56
N ASP A 291 -21.62 28.36 31.29
CA ASP A 291 -20.41 28.20 32.12
C ASP A 291 -19.12 27.94 31.33
N SER A 292 -19.16 28.03 29.99
CA SER A 292 -18.04 27.75 29.10
C SER A 292 -17.49 26.32 29.17
N THR A 293 -18.26 25.35 29.66
CA THR A 293 -17.86 23.93 29.65
C THR A 293 -17.58 23.48 28.21
N ALA A 294 -16.34 23.06 27.95
CA ALA A 294 -15.92 22.58 26.64
C ALA A 294 -16.52 21.21 26.31
N LEU A 295 -17.09 21.10 25.12
CA LEU A 295 -17.70 19.93 24.54
C LEU A 295 -17.11 19.68 23.14
N ASN A 296 -17.29 18.46 22.64
CA ASN A 296 -16.86 18.11 21.31
C ASN A 296 -17.77 17.05 20.70
N TYR A 297 -17.76 17.01 19.37
CA TYR A 297 -18.44 16.03 18.57
C TYR A 297 -17.54 15.58 17.42
N ASP A 298 -17.43 14.27 17.22
CA ASP A 298 -16.53 13.69 16.24
C ASP A 298 -17.30 13.17 15.02
N TYR A 299 -16.70 13.38 13.85
CA TYR A 299 -17.05 12.74 12.60
C TYR A 299 -15.90 11.81 12.18
N PHE A 300 -16.24 10.60 11.75
CA PHE A 300 -15.27 9.57 11.39
C PHE A 300 -15.30 9.26 9.89
N PHE A 301 -14.13 8.96 9.35
CA PHE A 301 -13.97 8.42 8.00
C PHE A 301 -14.26 6.91 7.95
N LYS A 302 -13.87 6.19 9.01
CA LYS A 302 -14.18 4.77 9.18
C LYS A 302 -15.69 4.53 9.13
N GLY A 303 -16.11 3.57 8.33
CA GLY A 303 -17.51 3.23 8.11
C GLY A 303 -18.20 4.04 7.01
N ALA A 304 -17.53 5.05 6.44
CA ALA A 304 -18.02 5.81 5.30
C ALA A 304 -17.22 5.46 4.03
N ASN A 305 -17.88 5.53 2.87
CA ASN A 305 -17.19 5.35 1.60
C ASN A 305 -16.15 6.45 1.34
N LYS A 306 -15.02 6.03 0.79
CA LYS A 306 -13.83 6.84 0.51
C LYS A 306 -13.00 6.17 -0.56
N PHE A 307 -12.35 6.95 -1.41
CA PHE A 307 -11.56 6.45 -2.51
C PHE A 307 -10.43 7.42 -2.86
N THR A 308 -9.50 6.96 -3.69
CA THR A 308 -8.39 7.77 -4.16
C THR A 308 -8.46 7.96 -5.67
N HIS A 309 -8.19 9.19 -6.11
CA HIS A 309 -8.03 9.55 -7.51
C HIS A 309 -6.54 9.72 -7.85
N PHE A 310 -6.10 9.13 -8.95
CA PHE A 310 -4.73 9.23 -9.43
C PHE A 310 -4.65 10.03 -10.73
N THR A 311 -3.54 10.76 -10.91
CA THR A 311 -3.23 11.46 -12.15
C THR A 311 -1.75 11.36 -12.44
N HIS A 312 -1.41 11.05 -13.70
CA HIS A 312 -0.05 10.94 -14.18
C HIS A 312 0.16 11.80 -15.43
N ASP A 313 1.27 12.52 -15.46
CA ASP A 313 1.76 13.25 -16.63
C ASP A 313 3.19 12.82 -16.93
N HIS A 314 3.32 11.94 -17.93
CA HIS A 314 4.59 11.45 -18.46
C HIS A 314 5.07 12.27 -19.67
N SER A 315 4.41 13.39 -19.99
CA SER A 315 4.77 14.16 -21.17
C SER A 315 6.18 14.75 -21.03
N GLY A 316 6.99 14.60 -22.09
CA GLY A 316 8.36 15.11 -22.12
C GLY A 316 9.38 14.31 -21.29
N THR A 317 9.02 13.16 -20.73
CA THR A 317 9.95 12.32 -19.94
C THR A 317 10.47 11.11 -20.73
N PRO A 318 11.61 10.50 -20.32
CA PRO A 318 12.10 9.26 -20.91
C PRO A 318 11.06 8.14 -20.94
N ALA A 319 10.37 7.88 -19.82
CA ALA A 319 9.34 6.84 -19.76
C ALA A 319 8.17 7.14 -20.69
N GLY A 320 7.75 8.41 -20.79
CA GLY A 320 6.67 8.84 -21.68
C GLY A 320 6.94 8.58 -23.16
N GLN A 321 8.20 8.60 -23.59
CA GLN A 321 8.60 8.31 -24.98
C GLN A 321 8.49 6.82 -25.33
N LEU A 322 8.54 5.92 -24.34
CA LEU A 322 8.49 4.48 -24.53
C LEU A 322 7.09 3.86 -24.36
N ILE A 323 6.08 4.66 -24.03
CA ILE A 323 4.71 4.15 -23.87
C ILE A 323 4.22 3.58 -25.21
N ASN A 324 3.72 2.34 -25.16
CA ASN A 324 3.32 1.51 -26.29
C ASN A 324 4.45 1.19 -27.28
N GLN A 325 5.71 1.32 -26.84
CA GLN A 325 6.90 0.93 -27.61
C GLN A 325 7.61 -0.23 -26.94
N VAL A 326 8.34 -1.01 -27.73
CA VAL A 326 9.26 -2.03 -27.21
C VAL A 326 10.43 -1.30 -26.55
N ALA A 327 10.70 -1.64 -25.29
CA ALA A 327 11.80 -1.10 -24.51
C ALA A 327 12.95 -2.11 -24.47
N GLU A 328 14.12 -1.68 -24.96
CA GLU A 328 15.31 -2.53 -25.06
C GLU A 328 16.35 -2.23 -23.95
N GLU A 329 16.41 -0.99 -23.46
CA GLU A 329 17.45 -0.55 -22.51
C GLU A 329 16.94 -0.39 -21.07
N LYS A 330 15.84 0.34 -20.87
CA LYS A 330 15.25 0.63 -19.55
C LYS A 330 13.78 0.27 -19.50
N LEU A 331 13.36 -0.28 -18.37
CA LEU A 331 11.97 -0.60 -18.07
C LEU A 331 11.44 0.35 -17.00
N TYR A 332 10.17 0.72 -17.12
CA TYR A 332 9.52 1.65 -16.20
C TYR A 332 8.26 1.00 -15.62
N VAL A 333 8.22 0.91 -14.29
CA VAL A 333 7.10 0.36 -13.53
C VAL A 333 6.74 1.37 -12.45
N GLN A 334 5.46 1.70 -12.35
CA GLN A 334 4.96 2.69 -11.43
C GLN A 334 3.59 2.26 -10.91
N GLY A 335 3.43 2.26 -9.57
CA GLY A 335 2.12 2.07 -8.93
C GLY A 335 1.15 3.21 -9.22
N MET A 336 0.02 3.22 -8.50
CA MET A 336 -1.04 4.23 -8.63
C MET A 336 -1.71 4.29 -10.01
N GLU A 337 -1.80 3.19 -10.76
CA GLU A 337 -2.26 3.22 -12.18
C GLU A 337 -1.27 3.95 -13.11
N GLY A 338 0.02 3.92 -12.80
CA GLY A 338 1.04 4.53 -13.64
C GLY A 338 1.40 3.69 -14.86
N LEU A 339 2.63 3.21 -14.86
CA LEU A 339 3.24 2.45 -15.95
C LEU A 339 3.45 1.01 -15.53
N ARG A 340 3.27 0.12 -16.49
CA ARG A 340 3.45 -1.31 -16.32
C ARG A 340 4.25 -1.88 -17.47
N VAL A 341 4.93 -3.00 -17.24
CA VAL A 341 5.74 -3.65 -18.26
C VAL A 341 5.03 -4.89 -18.76
N LYS A 342 4.73 -4.91 -20.05
CA LYS A 342 4.33 -6.09 -20.79
C LYS A 342 5.54 -6.94 -21.15
N ILE A 343 5.57 -8.19 -20.72
CA ILE A 343 6.65 -9.14 -21.03
C ILE A 343 6.12 -10.23 -21.96
N GLU A 344 6.86 -10.52 -23.04
CA GLU A 344 6.55 -11.56 -24.01
C GLU A 344 7.77 -12.46 -24.22
N PHE A 345 7.53 -13.76 -24.37
CA PHE A 345 8.55 -14.75 -24.72
C PHE A 345 8.30 -15.29 -26.14
N PRO A 346 8.59 -14.51 -27.20
CA PRO A 346 8.12 -14.78 -28.56
C PRO A 346 8.56 -16.12 -29.16
N TYR A 347 9.63 -16.72 -28.63
CA TYR A 347 10.20 -17.97 -29.14
C TYR A 347 10.18 -19.12 -28.11
N ALA A 348 9.49 -18.96 -26.97
CA ALA A 348 9.45 -20.00 -25.94
C ALA A 348 8.84 -21.32 -26.42
N HIS A 349 7.81 -21.26 -27.28
CA HIS A 349 7.21 -22.43 -27.94
C HIS A 349 8.19 -23.30 -28.75
N LEU A 350 9.39 -22.78 -29.08
CA LEU A 350 10.42 -23.57 -29.77
C LEU A 350 11.15 -24.53 -28.82
N LEU A 351 11.04 -24.33 -27.51
CA LEU A 351 11.56 -25.21 -26.47
C LEU A 351 10.62 -26.40 -26.28
N ASN A 352 10.32 -27.16 -27.33
CA ASN A 352 9.35 -28.24 -27.26
C ASN A 352 9.89 -29.47 -26.49
N ASN A 353 8.97 -30.25 -25.90
CA ASN A 353 9.28 -31.52 -25.23
C ASN A 353 10.30 -31.39 -24.09
N ILE A 354 10.17 -30.33 -23.29
CA ILE A 354 10.92 -30.13 -22.05
C ILE A 354 9.96 -30.13 -20.85
N ALA A 355 10.52 -30.41 -19.66
CA ALA A 355 9.89 -30.07 -18.39
C ALA A 355 10.67 -28.92 -17.77
N VAL A 356 9.99 -27.81 -17.48
CA VAL A 356 10.56 -26.64 -16.81
C VAL A 356 10.73 -26.97 -15.33
N ASN A 357 11.98 -27.25 -14.93
CA ASN A 357 12.30 -27.46 -13.53
C ASN A 357 12.36 -26.15 -12.73
N GLN A 358 12.84 -25.07 -13.35
CA GLN A 358 12.92 -23.75 -12.75
C GLN A 358 12.99 -22.68 -13.85
N ALA A 359 12.20 -21.62 -13.72
CA ALA A 359 12.31 -20.41 -14.53
C ALA A 359 12.18 -19.17 -13.63
N GLU A 360 13.09 -18.21 -13.83
CA GLU A 360 13.16 -17.00 -13.01
C GLU A 360 13.31 -15.75 -13.87
N LEU A 361 12.54 -14.72 -13.56
CA LEU A 361 12.66 -13.40 -14.17
C LEU A 361 13.48 -12.54 -13.21
N VAL A 362 14.61 -12.07 -13.72
CA VAL A 362 15.56 -11.28 -12.95
C VAL A 362 15.61 -9.88 -13.53
N LEU A 363 15.26 -8.88 -12.72
CA LEU A 363 15.31 -7.46 -13.07
C LEU A 363 16.28 -6.74 -12.16
N HIS A 364 16.98 -5.75 -12.70
CA HIS A 364 17.89 -4.90 -11.95
C HIS A 364 17.35 -3.47 -11.90
N VAL A 365 17.45 -2.83 -10.73
CA VAL A 365 17.18 -1.39 -10.61
C VAL A 365 18.25 -0.65 -11.40
N ALA A 366 17.82 0.16 -12.38
CA ALA A 366 18.71 0.87 -13.28
C ALA A 366 19.41 2.06 -12.60
N ASP A 367 18.67 2.82 -11.79
CA ASP A 367 19.14 4.05 -11.17
C ASP A 367 18.79 4.07 -9.67
N ASP A 368 19.79 4.35 -8.82
CA ASP A 368 19.56 4.60 -7.39
C ASP A 368 19.22 6.08 -7.18
N HIS A 369 18.12 6.36 -6.48
CA HIS A 369 17.73 7.73 -6.10
C HIS A 369 17.52 7.82 -4.57
N PRO A 370 17.96 8.89 -3.90
CA PRO A 370 17.90 8.97 -2.44
C PRO A 370 16.47 9.02 -1.86
N SER A 371 15.50 9.47 -2.66
CA SER A 371 14.10 9.62 -2.22
C SER A 371 13.06 8.97 -3.14
N LEU A 372 13.48 8.42 -4.28
CA LEU A 372 12.60 7.70 -5.21
C LEU A 372 13.07 6.25 -5.16
N LEU A 373 12.61 5.55 -4.12
CA LEU A 373 13.10 4.21 -3.80
C LEU A 373 12.47 3.19 -4.74
N PRO A 374 13.14 2.05 -5.00
CA PRO A 374 12.53 0.96 -5.73
C PRO A 374 11.25 0.47 -5.04
N ALA A 375 10.32 -0.11 -5.80
CA ALA A 375 9.08 -0.69 -5.24
C ALA A 375 9.41 -1.81 -4.25
N ASP A 376 8.69 -1.91 -3.13
CA ASP A 376 8.98 -2.92 -2.11
C ASP A 376 8.60 -4.35 -2.55
N GLN A 377 7.80 -4.49 -3.61
CA GLN A 377 7.38 -5.76 -4.17
C GLN A 377 6.99 -5.58 -5.64
N LEU A 378 7.40 -6.49 -6.51
CA LEU A 378 6.88 -6.65 -7.86
C LEU A 378 6.18 -7.99 -7.96
N PHE A 379 5.05 -8.05 -8.67
CA PHE A 379 4.35 -9.31 -8.96
C PHE A 379 3.85 -9.33 -10.39
N LEU A 380 3.63 -10.53 -10.91
CA LEU A 380 3.22 -10.76 -12.29
C LEU A 380 1.71 -11.03 -12.35
N THR A 381 1.07 -10.48 -13.38
CA THR A 381 -0.28 -10.85 -13.78
C THR A 381 -0.29 -11.29 -15.24
N GLN A 382 -1.30 -12.07 -15.61
CA GLN A 382 -1.57 -12.52 -16.97
C GLN A 382 -2.97 -12.11 -17.38
N TYR A 383 -3.17 -11.89 -18.68
CA TYR A 383 -4.48 -11.62 -19.23
C TYR A 383 -5.31 -12.91 -19.31
N SER A 384 -6.47 -12.94 -18.66
CA SER A 384 -7.47 -14.01 -18.76
C SER A 384 -8.45 -13.69 -19.89
N GLU A 385 -8.51 -14.52 -20.93
CA GLU A 385 -9.52 -14.37 -21.99
C GLU A 385 -10.95 -14.62 -21.46
N GLU A 386 -11.10 -15.47 -20.45
CA GLU A 386 -12.40 -15.81 -19.85
C GLU A 386 -12.99 -14.63 -19.07
N ASP A 387 -12.17 -14.00 -18.22
CA ASP A 387 -12.60 -12.89 -17.37
C ASP A 387 -12.41 -11.53 -18.04
N THR A 388 -11.75 -11.49 -19.19
CA THR A 388 -11.34 -10.25 -19.90
C THR A 388 -10.55 -9.27 -19.03
N THR A 389 -9.87 -9.77 -18.00
CA THR A 389 -9.14 -8.99 -16.98
C THR A 389 -7.74 -9.57 -16.74
N PHE A 390 -6.90 -8.82 -16.04
CA PHE A 390 -5.61 -9.34 -15.56
C PHE A 390 -5.79 -10.06 -14.24
N VAL A 391 -5.31 -11.30 -14.17
CA VAL A 391 -5.34 -12.15 -12.98
C VAL A 391 -3.92 -12.45 -12.52
N LEU A 392 -3.74 -12.73 -11.23
CA LEU A 392 -2.46 -13.20 -10.69
C LEU A 392 -2.03 -14.47 -11.43
N THR A 393 -0.73 -14.60 -11.72
CA THR A 393 -0.19 -15.81 -12.34
C THR A 393 -0.26 -16.99 -11.36
N SER A 394 -0.16 -18.22 -11.88
CA SER A 394 -0.14 -19.44 -11.07
C SER A 394 0.98 -19.41 -10.01
N ASP A 395 2.20 -18.99 -10.39
CA ASP A 395 3.32 -18.83 -9.46
C ASP A 395 3.02 -17.86 -8.30
N VAL A 396 2.31 -16.76 -8.57
CA VAL A 396 1.91 -15.79 -7.54
C VAL A 396 0.80 -16.37 -6.66
N LEU A 397 -0.23 -16.99 -7.25
CA LEU A 397 -1.32 -17.62 -6.50
C LEU A 397 -0.81 -18.74 -5.59
N TYR A 398 0.15 -19.53 -6.07
CA TYR A 398 0.75 -20.61 -5.30
C TYR A 398 1.45 -20.08 -4.04
N SER A 399 2.15 -18.94 -4.11
CA SER A 399 2.87 -18.37 -2.96
C SER A 399 1.93 -17.91 -1.83
N PHE A 400 0.67 -17.58 -2.16
CA PHE A 400 -0.36 -17.29 -1.17
C PHE A 400 -0.94 -18.55 -0.51
N GLY A 401 -0.73 -19.73 -1.09
CA GLY A 401 -1.24 -21.01 -0.62
C GLY A 401 -2.76 -21.13 -0.68
N SER A 402 -3.28 -22.32 -0.37
CA SER A 402 -4.72 -22.65 -0.52
C SER A 402 -5.67 -21.84 0.36
N ASN A 403 -5.17 -21.23 1.43
CA ASN A 403 -5.95 -20.36 2.32
C ASN A 403 -5.78 -18.86 2.01
N LEU A 404 -4.97 -18.51 1.00
CA LEU A 404 -4.61 -17.12 0.66
C LEU A 404 -3.99 -16.33 1.83
N THR A 405 -3.31 -17.03 2.74
CA THR A 405 -2.65 -16.43 3.92
C THR A 405 -1.14 -16.37 3.80
N GLY A 406 -0.58 -16.94 2.72
CA GLY A 406 0.83 -16.83 2.39
C GLY A 406 1.22 -15.42 1.97
N GLY A 407 2.42 -15.28 1.44
CA GLY A 407 2.92 -14.02 0.92
C GLY A 407 3.73 -14.26 -0.34
N PHE A 408 4.55 -13.29 -0.73
CA PHE A 408 5.40 -13.42 -1.91
C PHE A 408 6.70 -14.20 -1.65
N GLY A 409 6.88 -14.83 -0.47
CA GLY A 409 8.15 -15.46 -0.10
C GLY A 409 8.66 -16.52 -1.09
N ASP A 410 7.78 -17.41 -1.54
CA ASP A 410 8.15 -18.45 -2.53
C ASP A 410 8.19 -17.91 -3.98
N PHE A 411 7.44 -16.82 -4.24
CA PHE A 411 7.41 -16.17 -5.54
C PHE A 411 8.63 -15.24 -5.75
N GLY A 412 9.16 -14.65 -4.68
CA GLY A 412 10.16 -13.58 -4.70
C GLY A 412 9.54 -12.22 -5.02
N GLY A 413 10.24 -11.40 -5.81
CA GLY A 413 9.77 -10.08 -6.25
C GLY A 413 9.98 -8.96 -5.24
N ASP A 414 10.58 -9.22 -4.09
CA ASP A 414 11.11 -8.21 -3.19
C ASP A 414 12.52 -7.75 -3.62
N PRO A 415 12.90 -6.47 -3.38
CA PRO A 415 14.20 -5.94 -3.79
C PRO A 415 15.32 -6.47 -2.88
N ASN A 416 16.30 -7.15 -3.47
CA ASN A 416 17.45 -7.72 -2.77
C ASN A 416 18.78 -7.15 -3.28
N LYS A 417 19.68 -6.81 -2.36
CA LYS A 417 21.03 -6.32 -2.72
C LYS A 417 21.96 -7.49 -3.00
N VAL A 418 22.51 -7.53 -4.21
CA VAL A 418 23.46 -8.56 -4.66
C VAL A 418 24.74 -7.93 -5.17
N VAL A 419 25.87 -8.63 -5.05
CA VAL A 419 27.16 -8.17 -5.57
C VAL A 419 27.42 -8.84 -6.91
N ILE A 420 27.45 -8.05 -7.98
CA ILE A 420 27.76 -8.51 -9.33
C ILE A 420 29.03 -7.79 -9.79
N ASN A 421 30.07 -8.56 -10.12
CA ASN A 421 31.37 -8.02 -10.56
C ASN A 421 31.99 -6.98 -9.60
N GLY A 422 31.74 -7.12 -8.29
CA GLY A 422 32.24 -6.21 -7.26
C GLY A 422 31.39 -4.95 -7.02
N THR A 423 30.31 -4.76 -7.78
CA THR A 423 29.33 -3.68 -7.59
C THR A 423 28.09 -4.21 -6.90
N THR A 424 27.60 -3.51 -5.88
CA THR A 424 26.31 -3.84 -5.26
C THR A 424 25.19 -3.29 -6.13
N VAL A 425 24.26 -4.14 -6.53
CA VAL A 425 23.07 -3.78 -7.31
C VAL A 425 21.81 -4.26 -6.61
N THR A 426 20.72 -3.52 -6.75
CA THR A 426 19.39 -3.96 -6.29
C THR A 426 18.75 -4.81 -7.38
N GLN A 427 18.33 -6.03 -7.03
CA GLN A 427 17.78 -7.03 -7.93
C GLN A 427 16.40 -7.47 -7.44
N TYR A 428 15.47 -7.65 -8.37
CA TYR A 428 14.24 -8.41 -8.19
C TYR A 428 14.41 -9.77 -8.87
N ARG A 429 14.04 -10.83 -8.18
CA ARG A 429 14.01 -12.20 -8.72
C ARG A 429 12.61 -12.76 -8.47
N MET A 430 11.93 -13.18 -9.53
CA MET A 430 10.57 -13.70 -9.47
C MET A 430 10.50 -15.08 -10.10
N SER A 431 9.80 -16.02 -9.47
CA SER A 431 9.48 -17.32 -10.08
C SER A 431 8.46 -17.15 -11.20
N LEU A 432 8.67 -17.89 -12.28
CA LEU A 432 7.67 -18.09 -13.35
C LEU A 432 7.71 -19.54 -13.83
N SER A 433 8.06 -20.50 -12.99
CA SER A 433 8.32 -21.87 -13.42
C SER A 433 7.07 -22.54 -13.98
N GLU A 434 5.94 -22.41 -13.27
CA GLU A 434 4.66 -22.97 -13.70
C GLU A 434 4.10 -22.21 -14.90
N LEU A 435 4.12 -20.87 -14.85
CA LEU A 435 3.69 -20.04 -15.97
C LEU A 435 4.52 -20.28 -17.23
N PHE A 436 5.83 -20.42 -17.11
CA PHE A 436 6.72 -20.62 -18.25
C PHE A 436 6.52 -22.00 -18.87
N GLN A 437 6.19 -23.02 -18.08
CA GLN A 437 5.77 -24.33 -18.60
C GLN A 437 4.54 -24.16 -19.52
N HIS A 438 3.51 -23.44 -19.08
CA HIS A 438 2.33 -23.18 -19.90
C HIS A 438 2.62 -22.40 -21.18
N ILE A 439 3.55 -21.43 -21.11
CA ILE A 439 4.00 -20.68 -22.29
C ILE A 439 4.73 -21.59 -23.29
N VAL A 440 5.52 -22.56 -22.80
CA VAL A 440 6.24 -23.54 -23.63
C VAL A 440 5.27 -24.52 -24.29
N ASP A 441 4.27 -24.98 -23.54
CA ASP A 441 3.26 -25.93 -24.02
C ASP A 441 2.20 -25.29 -24.94
N ASP A 442 2.19 -23.95 -25.04
CA ASP A 442 1.24 -23.15 -25.82
C ASP A 442 -0.22 -23.37 -25.36
N ASP A 443 -0.40 -23.49 -24.04
CA ASP A 443 -1.70 -23.72 -23.38
C ASP A 443 -2.06 -22.66 -22.32
N SER A 444 -1.27 -21.59 -22.24
CA SER A 444 -1.44 -20.43 -21.33
C SER A 444 -2.62 -19.52 -21.66
#